data_AF-A0A969LKC6-F1
#
_entry.id   AF-A0A969LKC6-F1
#
_cell.length_a   1.000
_cell.length_b   1.000
_cell.length_c   1.000
_cell.angle_alpha   90.00
_cell.angle_beta   90.00
_cell.angle_gamma   90.00
#
_symmetry.space_group_name_H-M   'P 1'
#
loop_
_entity.id
_entity.type
_entity.pdbx_description
1 polymer ?
#
loop_
_entity_poly.entity_id
_entity_poly.type
_entity_poly.pdbx_seq_one_letter_code
_entity_poly.pdbx_strand_id
1 'polypeptide(L)'
;MPPNTKIKILFTIFDDCWNPDAKAGKQPEPKPGIHNSGWVRSPNKELHNNPAGWDKLQAYVNTVLSTFKNDKRILMWDLYNEPGNSGYDTTSLPLLQKIFQWAWVVRPSQPLSAGVWYNNKILNAFQLASSDVITFHNYNNAESLEKQIKELQQSGRPVI
;
A
#
# COMPACT_ATOMS: atom_id res chain seq x y z
N MET A 1 6.98 14.55 -26.33
CA MET A 1 7.18 14.15 -24.92
C MET A 1 6.23 14.97 -24.07
N PRO A 2 5.53 14.40 -23.07
CA PRO A 2 4.74 15.21 -22.16
C PRO A 2 5.65 16.20 -21.41
N PRO A 3 5.13 17.34 -20.94
CA PRO A 3 5.94 18.42 -20.37
C PRO A 3 6.75 17.95 -19.16
N ASN A 4 7.90 18.61 -18.97
CA ASN A 4 8.84 18.42 -17.87
C ASN A 4 8.23 18.89 -16.53
N THR A 5 7.17 18.23 -16.06
CA THR A 5 6.53 18.55 -14.77
C THR A 5 7.41 18.08 -13.63
N LYS A 6 7.69 18.94 -12.64
CA LYS A 6 8.46 18.61 -11.42
C LYS A 6 7.72 17.67 -10.44
N ILE A 7 6.63 17.06 -10.88
CA ILE A 7 5.79 16.17 -10.07
C ILE A 7 6.34 14.75 -10.19
N LYS A 8 6.50 14.08 -9.06
CA LYS A 8 6.78 12.64 -9.01
C LYS A 8 5.61 11.91 -8.36
N ILE A 9 5.45 10.64 -8.73
CA ILE A 9 4.30 9.83 -8.33
C ILE A 9 4.71 8.75 -7.32
N LEU A 10 3.90 8.59 -6.28
CA LEU A 10 3.88 7.43 -5.41
C LEU A 10 2.73 6.54 -5.88
N PHE A 11 3.02 5.30 -6.27
CA PHE A 11 1.99 4.34 -6.68
C PHE A 11 1.71 3.36 -5.56
N THR A 12 0.42 3.11 -5.30
CA THR A 12 -0.06 2.07 -4.39
C THR A 12 -0.43 0.81 -5.17
N ILE A 13 0.00 -0.37 -4.70
CA ILE A 13 -0.21 -1.64 -5.41
C ILE A 13 -1.42 -2.42 -4.87
N PHE A 14 -1.45 -2.72 -3.56
CA PHE A 14 -2.56 -3.38 -2.88
C PHE A 14 -3.29 -2.45 -1.90
N ASP A 15 -4.49 -2.84 -1.49
CA ASP A 15 -5.42 -2.06 -0.69
C ASP A 15 -6.40 -2.97 0.07
N ASP A 16 -6.66 -2.67 1.34
CA ASP A 16 -7.63 -3.37 2.20
C ASP A 16 -8.91 -2.54 2.47
N CYS A 17 -9.09 -1.40 1.82
CA CYS A 17 -10.17 -0.45 2.11
C CYS A 17 -11.44 -0.66 1.27
N TRP A 18 -12.61 -0.29 1.80
CA TRP A 18 -13.89 -0.21 1.06
C TRP A 18 -14.47 -1.55 0.56
N ASN A 19 -14.81 -1.69 -0.72
CA ASN A 19 -15.64 -2.81 -1.19
C ASN A 19 -14.79 -4.04 -1.54
N PRO A 20 -15.16 -5.26 -1.06
CA PRO A 20 -14.36 -6.47 -1.26
C PRO A 20 -14.55 -7.17 -2.62
N ASP A 21 -15.67 -6.90 -3.29
CA ASP A 21 -16.16 -7.74 -4.39
C ASP A 21 -16.00 -7.02 -5.74
N ALA A 22 -14.83 -7.17 -6.34
CA ALA A 22 -14.56 -6.65 -7.68
C ALA A 22 -15.41 -7.37 -8.73
N LYS A 23 -16.12 -6.60 -9.55
CA LYS A 23 -16.91 -7.10 -10.69
C LYS A 23 -16.64 -6.24 -11.91
N ALA A 24 -16.39 -6.89 -13.04
CA ALA A 24 -16.31 -6.19 -14.31
C ALA A 24 -17.69 -5.68 -14.72
N GLY A 25 -17.76 -4.54 -15.42
CA GLY A 25 -19.00 -3.98 -15.93
C GLY A 25 -19.19 -2.51 -15.55
N LYS A 26 -20.46 -2.06 -15.61
CA LYS A 26 -20.82 -0.68 -15.25
C LYS A 26 -20.51 -0.44 -13.77
N GLN A 27 -19.80 0.63 -13.47
CA GLN A 27 -19.57 1.06 -12.11
C GLN A 27 -20.90 1.42 -11.42
N PRO A 28 -21.05 1.14 -10.11
CA PRO A 28 -22.22 1.60 -9.36
C PRO A 28 -22.38 3.12 -9.42
N GLU A 29 -23.63 3.60 -9.38
CA GLU A 29 -23.89 5.03 -9.24
C GLU A 29 -23.28 5.54 -7.91
N PRO A 30 -22.68 6.74 -7.90
CA PRO A 30 -22.12 7.32 -6.70
C PRO A 30 -23.22 7.52 -5.65
N LYS A 31 -22.90 7.22 -4.39
CA LYS A 31 -23.82 7.46 -3.26
C LYS A 31 -23.62 8.88 -2.73
N PRO A 32 -24.64 9.77 -2.80
CA PRO A 32 -24.50 11.14 -2.32
C PRO A 32 -24.05 11.19 -0.86
N GLY A 33 -23.10 12.08 -0.56
CA GLY A 33 -22.55 12.26 0.79
C GLY A 33 -21.57 11.18 1.26
N ILE A 34 -21.27 10.16 0.42
CA ILE A 34 -20.34 9.08 0.78
C ILE A 34 -19.07 9.19 -0.05
N HIS A 35 -17.96 9.51 0.62
CA HIS A 35 -16.63 9.52 0.04
C HIS A 35 -16.26 8.12 -0.47
N ASN A 36 -15.65 8.03 -1.66
CA ASN A 36 -15.18 6.79 -2.28
C ASN A 36 -16.21 5.65 -2.33
N SER A 37 -17.50 5.98 -2.49
CA SER A 37 -18.62 5.03 -2.37
C SER A 37 -18.59 3.82 -3.31
N GLY A 38 -17.83 3.91 -4.41
CA GLY A 38 -17.62 2.81 -5.36
C GLY A 38 -16.19 2.25 -5.36
N TRP A 39 -15.31 2.65 -4.44
CA TRP A 39 -13.94 2.14 -4.40
C TRP A 39 -13.92 0.65 -4.09
N VAL A 40 -13.14 -0.09 -4.85
CA VAL A 40 -13.00 -1.55 -4.74
C VAL A 40 -11.56 -1.85 -4.40
N ARG A 41 -11.37 -2.64 -3.35
CA ARG A 41 -10.05 -3.04 -2.88
C ARG A 41 -9.37 -4.00 -3.86
N SER A 42 -8.06 -3.98 -3.88
CA SER A 42 -7.23 -4.88 -4.69
C SER A 42 -6.13 -5.47 -3.81
N PRO A 43 -6.02 -6.80 -3.65
CA PRO A 43 -6.85 -7.82 -4.30
C PRO A 43 -8.27 -7.89 -3.72
N ASN A 44 -9.20 -8.47 -4.49
CA ASN A 44 -10.53 -8.79 -3.97
C ASN A 44 -10.45 -9.83 -2.83
N LYS A 45 -11.55 -9.98 -2.08
CA LYS A 45 -11.59 -10.89 -0.92
C LYS A 45 -11.23 -12.34 -1.25
N GLU A 46 -11.64 -12.84 -2.42
CA GLU A 46 -11.36 -14.21 -2.83
C GLU A 46 -9.87 -14.48 -3.00
N LEU A 47 -9.14 -13.57 -3.66
CA LEU A 47 -7.69 -13.68 -3.84
C LEU A 47 -6.93 -13.35 -2.56
N HIS A 48 -7.37 -12.36 -1.78
CA HIS A 48 -6.78 -12.05 -0.48
C HIS A 48 -6.75 -13.30 0.43
N ASN A 49 -7.89 -13.99 0.54
CA ASN A 49 -8.07 -15.12 1.45
C ASN A 49 -7.54 -16.46 0.92
N ASN A 50 -7.01 -16.51 -0.30
CA ASN A 50 -6.59 -17.75 -0.95
C ASN A 50 -5.13 -17.69 -1.41
N PRO A 51 -4.18 -18.12 -0.56
CA PRO A 51 -2.77 -18.18 -0.92
C PRO A 51 -2.45 -19.02 -2.15
N ALA A 52 -3.28 -20.01 -2.49
CA ALA A 52 -3.10 -20.81 -3.70
C ALA A 52 -3.31 -20.01 -5.00
N GLY A 53 -3.98 -18.85 -4.93
CA GLY A 53 -4.20 -17.93 -6.06
C GLY A 53 -3.21 -16.76 -6.11
N TRP A 54 -2.21 -16.72 -5.23
CA TRP A 54 -1.25 -15.60 -5.17
C TRP A 54 -0.20 -15.62 -6.27
N ASP A 55 -0.10 -16.70 -7.04
CA ASP A 55 0.70 -16.75 -8.27
C ASP A 55 0.30 -15.63 -9.26
N LYS A 56 -1.00 -15.35 -9.38
CA LYS A 56 -1.53 -14.27 -10.21
C LYS A 56 -1.17 -12.89 -9.66
N LEU A 57 -1.24 -12.72 -8.34
CA LEU A 57 -0.84 -11.48 -7.68
C LEU A 57 0.67 -11.23 -7.84
N GLN A 58 1.48 -12.27 -7.64
CA GLN A 58 2.91 -12.22 -7.87
C GLN A 58 3.24 -11.85 -9.32
N ALA A 59 2.58 -12.48 -10.29
CA ALA A 59 2.78 -12.18 -11.71
C ALA A 59 2.46 -10.71 -12.02
N TYR A 60 1.35 -10.18 -11.47
CA TYR A 60 0.98 -8.77 -11.60
C TYR A 60 2.04 -7.84 -10.98
N VAL A 61 2.39 -8.05 -9.70
CA VAL A 61 3.38 -7.24 -8.96
C VAL A 61 4.71 -7.24 -9.69
N ASN A 62 5.23 -8.42 -10.03
CA ASN A 62 6.52 -8.54 -10.69
C ASN A 62 6.52 -7.87 -12.07
N THR A 63 5.43 -8.01 -12.84
CA THR A 63 5.32 -7.38 -14.16
C THR A 63 5.32 -5.86 -14.04
N VAL A 64 4.48 -5.29 -13.17
CA VAL A 64 4.39 -3.83 -12.98
C VAL A 64 5.73 -3.27 -12.49
N LEU A 65 6.28 -3.83 -11.40
CA LEU A 65 7.53 -3.33 -10.84
C LEU A 65 8.69 -3.49 -11.81
N SER A 66 8.79 -4.62 -12.54
CA SER A 66 9.89 -4.84 -13.50
C SER A 66 9.80 -3.89 -14.70
N THR A 67 8.59 -3.63 -15.19
CA THR A 67 8.35 -2.72 -16.32
C THR A 67 8.82 -1.31 -16.01
N PHE A 68 8.55 -0.82 -14.80
CA PHE A 68 8.84 0.57 -14.41
C PHE A 68 10.05 0.71 -13.47
N LYS A 69 10.87 -0.34 -13.32
CA LYS A 69 11.91 -0.43 -12.29
C LYS A 69 12.93 0.71 -12.29
N ASN A 70 13.14 1.35 -13.43
CA ASN A 70 14.09 2.45 -13.62
C ASN A 70 13.41 3.78 -14.03
N ASP A 71 12.08 3.85 -13.96
CA ASP A 71 11.34 5.05 -14.35
C ASP A 71 11.53 6.19 -13.35
N LYS A 72 12.26 7.24 -13.75
CA LYS A 72 12.61 8.38 -12.90
C LYS A 72 11.41 9.26 -12.51
N ARG A 73 10.25 9.08 -13.15
CA ARG A 73 9.00 9.79 -12.83
C ARG A 73 8.35 9.26 -11.55
N ILE A 74 8.73 8.04 -11.14
CA ILE A 74 8.25 7.40 -9.91
C ILE A 74 9.13 7.86 -8.75
N LEU A 75 8.49 8.33 -7.68
CA LEU A 75 9.16 8.69 -6.43
C LEU A 75 9.48 7.45 -5.61
N MET A 76 8.46 6.64 -5.33
CA MET A 76 8.52 5.42 -4.52
C MET A 76 7.27 4.56 -4.74
N TRP A 77 7.30 3.34 -4.22
CA TRP A 77 6.19 2.39 -4.27
C TRP A 77 5.62 2.19 -2.87
N ASP A 78 4.33 2.44 -2.71
CA ASP A 78 3.56 1.99 -1.56
C ASP A 78 2.95 0.62 -1.89
N LEU A 79 3.48 -0.42 -1.28
CA LEU A 79 3.14 -1.78 -1.68
C LEU A 79 1.73 -2.15 -1.23
N TYR A 80 1.29 -1.65 -0.07
CA TYR A 80 0.02 -2.07 0.50
C TYR A 80 -0.58 -0.92 1.32
N ASN A 81 -1.68 -0.37 0.83
CA ASN A 81 -2.47 0.62 1.53
C ASN A 81 -3.29 -0.03 2.65
N GLU A 82 -3.08 0.48 3.86
CA GLU A 82 -3.79 0.13 5.08
C GLU A 82 -3.99 -1.38 5.33
N PRO A 83 -2.92 -2.21 5.29
CA PRO A 83 -3.06 -3.63 5.58
C PRO A 83 -3.74 -3.84 6.94
N GLY A 84 -4.70 -4.74 6.98
CA GLY A 84 -5.50 -5.06 8.17
C GLY A 84 -6.81 -4.27 8.28
N ASN A 85 -7.11 -3.35 7.36
CA ASN A 85 -8.39 -2.65 7.33
C ASN A 85 -9.55 -3.62 6.99
N SER A 86 -10.79 -3.14 7.11
CA SER A 86 -12.02 -3.86 6.77
C SER A 86 -12.20 -5.21 7.49
N GLY A 87 -11.67 -5.30 8.72
CA GLY A 87 -11.77 -6.49 9.55
C GLY A 87 -10.78 -7.60 9.19
N TYR A 88 -9.80 -7.37 8.31
CA TYR A 88 -8.75 -8.35 8.04
C TYR A 88 -7.73 -8.44 9.18
N ASP A 89 -7.42 -7.33 9.83
CA ASP A 89 -6.43 -7.26 10.91
C ASP A 89 -5.14 -8.04 10.56
N THR A 90 -4.67 -8.93 11.45
CA THR A 90 -3.44 -9.70 11.21
C THR A 90 -3.54 -10.72 10.05
N THR A 91 -4.72 -10.97 9.49
CA THR A 91 -4.87 -11.86 8.33
C THR A 91 -4.28 -11.27 7.04
N SER A 92 -4.03 -9.96 6.98
CA SER A 92 -3.31 -9.32 5.87
C SER A 92 -1.80 -9.52 5.94
N LEU A 93 -1.24 -9.88 7.11
CA LEU A 93 0.21 -10.01 7.30
C LEU A 93 0.86 -10.98 6.30
N PRO A 94 0.32 -12.19 6.04
CA PRO A 94 0.93 -13.10 5.08
C PRO A 94 1.04 -12.51 3.67
N LEU A 95 0.01 -11.80 3.20
CA LEU A 95 0.04 -11.16 1.88
C LEU A 95 0.96 -9.93 1.87
N LEU A 96 0.97 -9.14 2.95
CA LEU A 96 1.92 -8.05 3.15
C LEU A 96 3.37 -8.52 3.09
N GLN A 97 3.70 -9.63 3.73
CA GLN A 97 5.02 -10.24 3.63
C GLN A 97 5.36 -10.67 2.21
N LYS A 98 4.38 -11.24 1.49
CA LYS A 98 4.57 -11.71 0.12
C LYS A 98 4.84 -10.58 -0.86
N ILE A 99 4.10 -9.48 -0.81
CA ILE A 99 4.33 -8.37 -1.73
C ILE A 99 5.72 -7.74 -1.53
N PHE A 100 6.21 -7.63 -0.29
CA PHE A 100 7.59 -7.20 -0.04
C PHE A 100 8.60 -8.21 -0.60
N GLN A 101 8.40 -9.52 -0.38
CA GLN A 101 9.26 -10.56 -0.97
C GLN A 101 9.34 -10.45 -2.50
N TRP A 102 8.20 -10.28 -3.16
CA TRP A 102 8.14 -10.13 -4.62
C TRP A 102 8.81 -8.83 -5.08
N ALA A 103 8.57 -7.72 -4.40
CA ALA A 103 9.20 -6.45 -4.71
C ALA A 103 10.72 -6.46 -4.50
N TRP A 104 11.23 -7.19 -3.50
CA TRP A 104 12.66 -7.37 -3.28
C TRP A 104 13.33 -8.24 -4.34
N VAL A 105 12.62 -9.22 -4.90
CA VAL A 105 13.13 -10.01 -6.05
C VAL A 105 13.32 -9.12 -7.28
N VAL A 106 12.39 -8.19 -7.54
CA VAL A 106 12.51 -7.24 -8.66
C VAL A 106 13.55 -6.15 -8.37
N ARG A 107 13.58 -5.68 -7.12
CA ARG A 107 14.33 -4.54 -6.59
C ARG A 107 14.31 -3.33 -7.54
N PRO A 108 13.17 -2.64 -7.67
CA PRO A 108 13.12 -1.39 -8.42
C PRO A 108 14.08 -0.36 -7.82
N SER A 109 14.54 0.58 -8.65
CA SER A 109 15.45 1.64 -8.23
C SER A 109 14.82 2.64 -7.26
N GLN A 110 13.48 2.69 -7.22
CA GLN A 110 12.73 3.54 -6.29
C GLN A 110 12.51 2.83 -4.94
N PRO A 111 12.43 3.57 -3.82
CA PRO A 111 12.17 3.01 -2.49
C PRO A 111 10.84 2.26 -2.41
N LEU A 112 10.79 1.26 -1.51
CA LEU A 112 9.58 0.51 -1.15
C LEU A 112 9.06 0.95 0.21
N SER A 113 7.74 1.01 0.37
CA SER A 113 7.07 1.35 1.63
C SER A 113 5.74 0.63 1.80
N ALA A 114 5.20 0.62 3.02
CA ALA A 114 3.80 0.30 3.33
C ALA A 114 3.41 1.02 4.62
N GLY A 115 2.41 1.90 4.57
CA GLY A 115 2.16 2.88 5.63
C GLY A 115 1.51 2.33 6.90
N VAL A 116 2.08 2.65 8.07
CA VAL A 116 1.44 2.35 9.36
C VAL A 116 0.23 3.27 9.55
N TRP A 117 -0.95 2.73 9.79
CA TRP A 117 -2.19 3.53 9.79
C TRP A 117 -3.03 3.39 11.06
N TYR A 118 -2.81 2.31 11.82
CA TYR A 118 -3.48 2.06 13.09
C TYR A 118 -2.58 1.30 14.07
N ASN A 119 -3.01 1.15 15.32
CA ASN A 119 -2.23 0.49 16.34
C ASN A 119 -2.36 -1.05 16.27
N ASN A 120 -1.62 -1.68 15.37
CA ASN A 120 -1.40 -3.12 15.35
C ASN A 120 0.09 -3.43 15.44
N LYS A 121 0.55 -3.97 16.58
CA LYS A 121 1.97 -4.19 16.82
C LYS A 121 2.63 -5.15 15.82
N ILE A 122 1.89 -6.15 15.34
CA ILE A 122 2.42 -7.19 14.45
C ILE A 122 2.62 -6.62 13.05
N LEU A 123 1.61 -5.94 12.51
CA LEU A 123 1.70 -5.28 11.20
C LEU A 123 2.72 -4.14 11.25
N ASN A 124 2.63 -3.25 12.24
CA ASN A 124 3.51 -2.10 12.37
C ASN A 124 4.98 -2.53 12.47
N ALA A 125 5.29 -3.58 13.24
CA ALA A 125 6.66 -4.09 13.32
C ALA A 125 7.19 -4.52 11.94
N PHE A 126 6.39 -5.24 11.16
CA PHE A 126 6.81 -5.68 9.83
C PHE A 126 6.95 -4.51 8.84
N GLN A 127 5.99 -3.59 8.83
CA GLN A 127 5.99 -2.41 7.95
C GLN A 127 7.19 -1.51 8.20
N LEU A 128 7.45 -1.20 9.48
CA LEU A 128 8.59 -0.37 9.88
C LEU A 128 9.92 -1.06 9.59
N ALA A 129 10.03 -2.37 9.80
CA ALA A 129 11.26 -3.11 9.51
C ALA A 129 11.56 -3.18 8.01
N SER A 130 10.54 -3.37 7.18
CA SER A 130 10.68 -3.72 5.76
C SER A 130 10.75 -2.53 4.81
N SER A 131 10.24 -1.35 5.22
CA SER A 131 10.15 -0.18 4.35
C SER A 131 11.46 0.60 4.24
N ASP A 132 11.90 0.94 3.02
CA ASP A 132 13.07 1.79 2.76
C ASP A 132 12.81 3.24 3.25
N VAL A 133 11.54 3.70 3.17
CA VAL A 133 11.03 4.98 3.69
C VAL A 133 9.83 4.71 4.58
N ILE A 134 9.78 5.33 5.76
CA ILE A 134 8.65 5.17 6.67
C ILE A 134 7.52 6.09 6.21
N THR A 135 6.36 5.52 5.91
CA THR A 135 5.12 6.26 5.66
C THR A 135 4.11 5.94 6.76
N PHE A 136 3.23 6.88 7.06
CA PHE A 136 2.18 6.65 8.05
C PHE A 136 0.92 7.47 7.76
N HIS A 137 -0.22 6.99 8.26
CA HIS A 137 -1.47 7.75 8.29
C HIS A 137 -1.73 8.20 9.72
N ASN A 138 -2.27 9.41 9.87
CA ASN A 138 -2.81 9.89 11.13
C ASN A 138 -4.10 10.65 10.85
N TYR A 139 -5.22 10.11 11.32
CA TYR A 139 -6.55 10.68 11.18
C TYR A 139 -7.03 11.38 12.47
N ASN A 140 -6.10 11.75 13.36
CA ASN A 140 -6.38 12.40 14.63
C ASN A 140 -6.00 13.90 14.59
N ASN A 141 -5.89 14.53 15.76
CA ASN A 141 -5.55 15.94 15.88
C ASN A 141 -4.04 16.22 15.69
N ALA A 142 -3.67 17.50 15.61
CA ALA A 142 -2.30 17.94 15.37
C ALA A 142 -1.29 17.47 16.44
N GLU A 143 -1.70 17.41 17.71
CA GLU A 143 -0.84 16.92 18.80
C GLU A 143 -0.51 15.43 18.63
N SER A 144 -1.50 14.62 18.24
CA SER A 144 -1.30 13.21 17.91
C SER A 144 -0.36 13.04 16.72
N LEU A 145 -0.54 13.84 15.66
CA LEU A 145 0.32 13.84 14.49
C LEU A 145 1.77 14.17 14.86
N GLU A 146 1.99 15.27 15.59
CA GLU A 146 3.34 15.71 15.98
C GLU A 146 4.05 14.65 16.84
N LYS A 147 3.33 14.02 17.77
CA LYS A 147 3.87 12.92 18.57
C LYS A 147 4.29 11.74 17.71
N GLN A 148 3.42 11.29 16.79
CA GLN A 148 3.72 10.14 15.92
C GLN A 148 4.90 10.43 14.98
N ILE A 149 5.01 11.66 14.45
CA ILE A 149 6.19 12.08 13.65
C ILE A 149 7.48 11.92 14.46
N LYS A 150 7.51 12.47 15.69
CA LYS A 150 8.70 12.40 16.56
C LYS A 150 9.09 10.97 16.91
N GLU A 151 8.11 10.09 17.12
CA GLU A 151 8.35 8.66 17.37
C GLU A 151 8.96 7.97 16.14
N LEU A 152 8.37 8.15 14.95
CA LEU A 152 8.83 7.49 13.73
C LEU A 152 10.19 8.00 13.24
N GLN A 153 10.53 9.27 13.50
CA GLN A 153 11.85 9.84 13.18
C GLN A 153 13.00 9.15 13.92
N GLN A 154 12.73 8.47 15.04
CA GLN A 154 13.74 7.72 15.78
C GLN A 154 14.24 6.47 15.03
N SER A 155 13.53 6.05 13.96
CA SER A 155 13.93 4.92 13.12
C SER A 155 15.22 5.15 12.31
N GLY A 156 15.67 6.41 12.19
CA GLY A 156 16.82 6.78 11.36
C GLY A 156 16.55 6.69 9.85
N ARG A 157 15.29 6.46 9.43
CA ARG A 157 14.85 6.45 8.04
C ARG A 157 14.04 7.72 7.73
N PRO A 158 13.97 8.16 6.45
CA PRO A 158 13.07 9.23 6.06
C PRO A 158 11.61 8.91 6.43
N VAL A 159 10.87 9.91 6.88
CA VAL A 159 9.46 9.80 7.30
C VAL A 159 8.60 10.72 6.42
N ILE A 160 7.48 10.19 5.92
CA ILE A 160 6.44 10.90 5.16
C ILE A 160 5.09 10.70 5.85
#